data_AF-A0A7X6NDG4-F1
#
_entry.id   AF-A0A7X6NDG4-F1
#
_cell.length_a   1.000
_cell.length_b   1.000
_cell.length_c   1.000
_cell.angle_alpha   90.00
_cell.angle_beta   90.00
_cell.angle_gamma   90.00
#
_symmetry.space_group_name_H-M   'P 1'
#
loop_
_entity.id
_entity.type
_entity.pdbx_description
1 polymer ?
#
loop_
_entity_poly.entity_id
_entity_poly.type
_entity_poly.pdbx_seq_one_letter_code
_entity_poly.pdbx_strand_id
1 'polypeptide(L)'
;MTKEQKFYKTLQDVFIGAKVEGKGGFVNLMKIKSNYYRKIEQLLKEDIEKALEKYPSFRDELFDKLYSFFNRYFTESGSIYFNSTSFHNNIYEKVYTDEKDVILFWKTQILYYVKTDRIFRSLPVEFDSLKFYLDASKIESKKANEKRSLVFELSRIREDDTIIFDVLYSERGAKTKQDEILKAIKKKGIAITEEQLERAFRVFEKQSEVDFFINKNAKAFLQEQFKLWSYQYFWEGAKEWGADRVDQLQILKDIAF
;
A
#
# COMPACT_ATOMS: atom_id res chain seq x y z
N MET A 1 -4.24 21.02 4.55
CA MET A 1 -3.10 20.32 3.93
C MET A 1 -2.77 21.03 2.64
N THR A 2 -1.51 21.45 2.42
CA THR A 2 -1.09 22.11 1.18
C THR A 2 -1.04 21.13 0.01
N LYS A 3 -1.00 21.61 -1.25
CA LYS A 3 -0.90 20.76 -2.45
C LYS A 3 0.37 19.91 -2.43
N GLU A 4 1.48 20.53 -2.03
CA GLU A 4 2.77 19.87 -1.79
C GLU A 4 2.69 18.75 -0.75
N GLN A 5 2.14 19.04 0.43
CA GLN A 5 1.97 18.04 1.48
C GLN A 5 1.11 16.88 1.00
N LYS A 6 0.04 17.18 0.27
CA LYS A 6 -0.86 16.17 -0.31
C LYS A 6 -0.11 15.26 -1.28
N PHE A 7 0.69 15.83 -2.18
CA PHE A 7 1.50 15.09 -3.14
C PHE A 7 2.48 14.14 -2.47
N TYR A 8 3.33 14.62 -1.55
CA TYR A 8 4.31 13.77 -0.88
C TYR A 8 3.66 12.71 0.00
N LYS A 9 2.58 13.05 0.72
CA LYS A 9 1.86 12.06 1.53
C LYS A 9 1.30 10.93 0.65
N THR A 10 0.70 11.26 -0.49
CA THR A 10 0.19 10.23 -1.41
C THR A 10 1.31 9.32 -1.90
N LEU A 11 2.49 9.84 -2.23
CA LEU A 11 3.62 9.00 -2.60
C LEU A 11 4.11 8.13 -1.44
N GLN A 12 4.18 8.68 -0.22
CA GLN A 12 4.55 7.92 0.97
C GLN A 12 3.55 6.79 1.25
N ASP A 13 2.26 7.05 1.15
CA ASP A 13 1.20 6.06 1.35
C ASP A 13 1.31 4.91 0.31
N VAL A 14 1.73 5.21 -0.92
CA VAL A 14 1.92 4.25 -2.02
C VAL A 14 3.21 3.44 -1.87
N PHE A 15 4.35 4.10 -1.62
CA PHE A 15 5.67 3.44 -1.70
C PHE A 15 6.21 2.96 -0.36
N ILE A 16 5.85 3.61 0.75
CA ILE A 16 6.18 3.18 2.12
C ILE A 16 4.98 2.40 2.68
N GLY A 17 3.80 3.00 2.60
CA GLY A 17 2.56 2.43 3.12
C GLY A 17 2.63 2.08 4.59
N ALA A 18 1.75 1.16 5.00
CA ALA A 18 1.73 0.67 6.37
C ALA A 18 2.82 -0.38 6.61
N LYS A 19 3.39 -0.35 7.81
CA LYS A 19 4.48 -1.23 8.23
C LYS A 19 4.03 -2.70 8.11
N VAL A 20 4.84 -3.48 7.40
CA VAL A 20 4.68 -4.93 7.32
C VAL A 20 5.41 -5.57 8.50
N GLU A 21 4.70 -6.42 9.23
CA GLU A 21 5.19 -7.13 10.41
C GLU A 21 5.59 -8.57 10.07
N GLY A 22 6.24 -9.24 11.02
CA GLY A 22 6.72 -10.61 10.84
C GLY A 22 8.17 -10.70 10.33
N LYS A 23 8.52 -11.91 9.89
CA LYS A 23 9.84 -12.28 9.38
C LYS A 23 9.71 -12.99 8.04
N GLY A 24 10.66 -12.77 7.14
CA GLY A 24 10.75 -13.49 5.88
C GLY A 24 11.13 -12.62 4.68
N GLY A 25 11.23 -13.25 3.51
CA GLY A 25 11.72 -12.62 2.28
C GLY A 25 10.86 -11.44 1.83
N PHE A 26 9.52 -11.61 1.85
CA PHE A 26 8.58 -10.56 1.49
C PHE A 26 8.68 -9.34 2.43
N VAL A 27 8.73 -9.57 3.75
CA VAL A 27 8.86 -8.49 4.74
C VAL A 27 10.16 -7.71 4.53
N ASN A 28 11.27 -8.42 4.25
CA ASN A 28 12.55 -7.80 3.96
C ASN A 28 12.49 -6.97 2.66
N LEU A 29 11.84 -7.49 1.61
CA LEU A 29 11.65 -6.76 0.36
C LEU A 29 10.86 -5.47 0.57
N MET A 30 9.77 -5.52 1.36
CA MET A 30 8.98 -4.32 1.67
C MET A 30 9.77 -3.28 2.47
N LYS A 31 10.63 -3.72 3.40
CA LYS A 31 11.57 -2.83 4.12
C LYS A 31 12.57 -2.18 3.16
N ILE A 32 13.15 -2.95 2.23
CA ILE A 32 14.08 -2.44 1.22
C ILE A 32 13.37 -1.42 0.31
N LYS A 33 12.18 -1.75 -0.21
CA LYS A 33 11.34 -0.84 -1.02
C LYS A 33 11.10 0.48 -0.29
N SER A 34 10.65 0.41 0.96
CA SER A 34 10.37 1.59 1.79
C SER A 34 11.62 2.46 2.01
N ASN A 35 12.74 1.83 2.35
CA ASN A 35 13.99 2.54 2.59
C ASN A 35 14.58 3.15 1.31
N TYR A 36 14.45 2.45 0.18
CA TYR A 36 14.84 2.96 -1.12
C TYR A 36 14.03 4.20 -1.47
N TYR A 37 12.70 4.13 -1.33
CA TYR A 37 11.83 5.28 -1.61
C TYR A 37 12.15 6.49 -0.74
N ARG A 38 12.47 6.33 0.56
CA ARG A 38 12.87 7.47 1.42
C ARG A 38 14.07 8.24 0.86
N LYS A 39 15.03 7.56 0.22
CA LYS A 39 16.16 8.22 -0.44
C LYS A 39 15.71 8.94 -1.71
N ILE A 40 14.84 8.31 -2.51
CA ILE A 40 14.27 8.92 -3.72
C ILE A 40 13.42 10.14 -3.38
N GLU A 41 12.64 10.11 -2.29
CA GLU A 41 11.85 11.26 -1.84
C GLU A 41 12.73 12.48 -1.52
N GLN A 42 13.91 12.27 -0.93
CA GLN A 42 14.87 13.35 -0.68
C GLN A 42 15.41 13.93 -1.98
N LEU A 43 15.85 13.10 -2.92
CA LEU A 43 16.32 13.54 -4.23
C LEU A 43 15.23 14.29 -5.01
N LEU A 44 14.00 13.77 -5.00
CA LEU A 44 12.86 14.40 -5.64
C LEU A 44 12.56 15.79 -5.06
N LYS A 45 12.66 15.96 -3.74
CA LYS A 45 12.53 17.28 -3.09
C LYS A 45 13.63 18.22 -3.56
N GLU A 46 14.88 17.79 -3.55
CA GLU A 46 16.01 18.61 -4.01
C GLU A 46 15.88 19.03 -5.47
N ASP A 47 15.47 18.12 -6.35
CA ASP A 47 15.29 18.40 -7.78
C ASP A 47 14.13 19.39 -8.03
N ILE A 48 13.03 19.25 -7.28
CA ILE A 48 11.90 20.18 -7.34
C ILE A 48 12.30 21.57 -6.84
N GLU A 49 13.02 21.68 -5.71
CA GLU A 49 13.46 22.98 -5.20
C GLU A 49 14.38 23.69 -6.20
N LYS A 50 15.36 22.98 -6.77
CA LYS A 50 16.26 23.54 -7.80
C LYS A 50 15.48 24.01 -9.03
N ALA A 51 14.51 23.23 -9.50
CA ALA A 51 13.70 23.61 -10.66
C ALA A 51 12.83 24.86 -10.39
N LEU A 52 12.39 25.04 -9.15
CA LEU A 52 11.55 26.17 -8.73
C LEU A 52 12.33 27.46 -8.46
N GLU A 53 13.67 27.43 -8.36
CA GLU A 53 14.49 28.64 -8.21
C GLU A 53 14.22 29.66 -9.32
N LYS A 54 14.08 29.17 -10.57
CA LYS A 54 13.79 30.01 -11.74
C LYS A 54 12.31 30.43 -11.82
N TYR A 55 11.39 29.62 -11.28
CA TYR A 55 9.94 29.81 -11.39
C TYR A 55 9.23 29.61 -10.05
N PRO A 56 9.46 30.46 -9.04
CA PRO A 56 8.94 30.23 -7.68
C PRO A 56 7.41 30.29 -7.62
N SER A 57 6.76 31.11 -8.45
CA SER A 57 5.29 31.21 -8.54
C SER A 57 4.63 29.95 -9.11
N PHE A 58 5.39 29.06 -9.75
CA PHE A 58 4.88 27.82 -10.33
C PHE A 58 4.68 26.71 -9.28
N ARG A 59 5.19 26.85 -8.05
CA ARG A 59 5.19 25.79 -7.02
C ARG A 59 3.83 25.14 -6.81
N ASP A 60 2.81 25.94 -6.52
CA ASP A 60 1.47 25.41 -6.22
C ASP A 60 0.83 24.74 -7.44
N GLU A 61 1.08 25.27 -8.64
CA GLU A 61 0.58 24.67 -9.88
C GLU A 61 1.32 23.37 -10.22
N LEU A 62 2.65 23.32 -10.02
CA LEU A 62 3.47 22.14 -10.22
C LEU A 62 2.95 20.96 -9.39
N PHE A 63 2.77 21.16 -8.08
CA PHE A 63 2.28 20.09 -7.21
C PHE A 63 0.84 19.69 -7.53
N ASP A 64 -0.01 20.63 -7.96
CA ASP A 64 -1.36 20.32 -8.41
C ASP A 64 -1.33 19.37 -9.62
N LYS A 65 -0.53 19.72 -10.64
CA LYS A 65 -0.43 18.95 -11.88
C LYS A 65 0.22 17.59 -11.66
N LEU A 66 1.31 17.53 -10.90
CA LEU A 66 1.94 16.26 -10.52
C LEU A 66 0.95 15.35 -9.79
N TYR A 67 0.25 15.90 -8.78
CA TYR A 67 -0.75 15.13 -8.05
C TYR A 67 -1.89 14.66 -8.97
N SER A 68 -2.47 15.54 -9.78
CA SER A 68 -3.54 15.19 -10.73
C SER A 68 -3.12 14.15 -11.75
N PHE A 69 -1.87 14.19 -12.22
CA PHE A 69 -1.31 13.21 -13.13
C PHE A 69 -1.16 11.85 -12.44
N PHE A 70 -0.40 11.79 -11.35
CA PHE A 70 -0.02 10.53 -10.71
C PHE A 70 -1.17 9.83 -9.98
N ASN A 71 -2.11 10.57 -9.38
CA ASN A 71 -3.23 10.00 -8.62
C ASN A 71 -4.13 9.08 -9.47
N ARG A 72 -4.07 9.18 -10.79
CA ARG A 72 -4.81 8.30 -11.73
C ARG A 72 -4.17 6.91 -11.87
N TYR A 73 -2.88 6.82 -11.57
CA TYR A 73 -2.05 5.63 -11.84
C TYR A 73 -1.55 4.94 -10.58
N PHE A 74 -1.69 5.56 -9.41
CA PHE A 74 -1.34 4.92 -8.15
C PHE A 74 -2.44 4.02 -7.64
N THR A 75 -2.05 2.82 -7.21
CA THR A 75 -2.94 1.82 -6.64
C THR A 75 -2.73 1.69 -5.14
N GLU A 76 -3.71 1.12 -4.44
CA GLU A 76 -3.63 0.88 -2.99
C GLU A 76 -2.47 -0.06 -2.63
N SER A 77 -2.08 -0.96 -3.52
CA SER A 77 -0.94 -1.87 -3.35
C SER A 77 0.43 -1.24 -3.67
N GLY A 78 0.45 0.03 -4.07
CA GLY A 78 1.69 0.76 -4.31
C GLY A 78 2.32 0.51 -5.67
N SER A 79 1.49 0.15 -6.65
CA SER A 79 1.90 -0.17 -8.02
C SER A 79 1.37 0.87 -9.00
N ILE A 80 1.99 0.94 -10.18
CA ILE A 80 1.70 1.96 -11.19
C ILE A 80 0.97 1.32 -12.37
N TYR A 81 -0.34 1.49 -12.44
CA TYR A 81 -1.19 1.12 -13.59
C TYR A 81 -2.54 1.81 -13.47
N PHE A 82 -3.42 1.65 -14.45
CA PHE A 82 -4.75 2.27 -14.40
C PHE A 82 -5.53 1.81 -13.16
N ASN A 83 -5.74 2.72 -12.20
CA ASN A 83 -6.54 2.46 -11.00
C ASN A 83 -7.93 3.12 -11.10
N SER A 84 -7.98 4.35 -11.62
CA SER A 84 -9.23 5.11 -11.77
C SER A 84 -9.40 5.62 -13.21
N THR A 85 -10.09 4.86 -14.05
CA THR A 85 -10.46 5.26 -15.41
C THR A 85 -11.90 5.78 -15.44
N SER A 86 -12.22 6.82 -14.66
CA SER A 86 -13.53 7.47 -14.80
C SER A 86 -13.66 8.02 -16.23
N PHE A 87 -14.82 7.80 -16.87
CA PHE A 87 -15.08 8.14 -18.27
C PHE A 87 -14.83 9.62 -18.58
N HIS A 88 -15.02 10.49 -17.59
CA HIS A 88 -14.76 11.94 -17.69
C HIS A 88 -13.26 12.31 -17.77
N ASN A 89 -12.35 11.39 -17.51
CA ASN A 89 -10.90 11.66 -17.52
C ASN A 89 -10.29 11.61 -18.93
N ASN A 90 -11.08 11.33 -19.98
CA ASN A 90 -10.64 11.23 -21.39
C ASN A 90 -9.31 10.47 -21.55
N ILE A 91 -9.10 9.42 -20.76
CA ILE A 91 -7.88 8.61 -20.85
C ILE A 91 -7.95 7.83 -22.15
N TYR A 92 -7.01 8.07 -23.06
CA TYR A 92 -6.91 7.38 -24.34
C TYR A 92 -6.45 5.94 -24.10
N GLU A 93 -7.36 5.10 -23.65
CA GLU A 93 -7.13 3.67 -23.61
C GLU A 93 -7.40 3.15 -25.02
N LYS A 94 -6.35 2.76 -25.76
CA LYS A 94 -6.51 2.10 -27.06
C LYS A 94 -7.15 0.73 -26.85
N VAL A 95 -8.47 0.72 -26.69
CA VAL A 95 -9.29 -0.47 -26.67
C VAL A 95 -9.76 -0.69 -28.10
N TYR A 96 -9.28 -1.75 -28.74
CA TYR A 96 -9.64 -2.07 -30.12
C TYR A 96 -11.03 -2.74 -30.23
N THR A 97 -11.69 -3.12 -29.12
CA THR A 97 -12.99 -3.79 -29.10
C THR A 97 -13.79 -3.55 -27.79
N ASP A 98 -15.13 -3.50 -27.86
CA ASP A 98 -16.02 -3.35 -26.68
C ASP A 98 -16.23 -4.67 -25.87
N GLU A 99 -15.50 -5.73 -26.21
CA GLU A 99 -15.61 -7.02 -25.51
C GLU A 99 -14.86 -6.96 -24.17
N LYS A 100 -15.59 -7.12 -23.07
CA LYS A 100 -15.07 -7.01 -21.69
C LYS A 100 -13.83 -7.86 -21.42
N ASP A 101 -13.76 -9.06 -21.99
CA ASP A 101 -12.63 -9.98 -21.78
C ASP A 101 -11.38 -9.52 -22.52
N VAL A 102 -11.53 -8.93 -23.71
CA VAL A 102 -10.42 -8.35 -24.48
C VAL A 102 -9.89 -7.11 -23.76
N ILE A 103 -10.77 -6.26 -23.23
CA ILE A 103 -10.40 -5.08 -22.43
C ILE A 103 -9.57 -5.48 -21.21
N LEU A 104 -10.02 -6.50 -20.46
CA LEU A 104 -9.30 -6.98 -19.28
C LEU A 104 -7.93 -7.57 -19.65
N PHE A 105 -7.85 -8.32 -20.76
CA PHE A 105 -6.61 -8.88 -21.27
C PHE A 105 -5.57 -7.80 -21.56
N TRP A 106 -5.92 -6.74 -22.30
CA TRP A 106 -5.00 -5.65 -22.61
C TRP A 106 -4.57 -4.86 -21.36
N LYS A 107 -5.51 -4.58 -20.45
CA LYS A 107 -5.23 -3.91 -19.17
C LYS A 107 -4.23 -4.66 -18.31
N THR A 108 -4.32 -5.99 -18.32
CA THR A 108 -3.49 -6.86 -17.47
C THR A 108 -2.23 -7.35 -18.17
N GLN A 109 -2.11 -7.20 -19.50
CA GLN A 109 -0.93 -7.62 -20.26
C GLN A 109 0.36 -6.95 -19.79
N ILE A 110 0.30 -5.69 -19.36
CA ILE A 110 1.47 -4.96 -18.85
C ILE A 110 1.77 -5.24 -17.37
N LEU A 111 1.03 -6.17 -16.74
CA LEU A 111 1.13 -6.45 -15.31
C LEU A 111 1.62 -7.89 -15.07
N TYR A 112 2.43 -8.04 -14.02
CA TYR A 112 2.65 -9.32 -13.36
C TYR A 112 1.70 -9.42 -12.18
N TYR A 113 0.85 -10.44 -12.19
CA TYR A 113 0.07 -10.79 -11.01
C TYR A 113 0.95 -11.53 -10.02
N VAL A 114 1.01 -11.04 -8.79
CA VAL A 114 1.71 -11.64 -7.67
C VAL A 114 0.68 -11.93 -6.60
N LYS A 115 0.30 -13.20 -6.50
CA LYS A 115 -0.51 -13.68 -5.38
C LYS A 115 0.34 -13.62 -4.12
N THR A 116 -0.13 -12.89 -3.11
CA THR A 116 0.48 -12.94 -1.78
C THR A 116 -0.47 -13.61 -0.80
N ASP A 117 0.11 -14.20 0.25
CA ASP A 117 -0.69 -14.74 1.35
C ASP A 117 -1.19 -13.59 2.23
N ARG A 118 -2.05 -13.90 3.22
CA ARG A 118 -2.50 -12.91 4.20
C ARG A 118 -1.33 -12.22 4.88
N ILE A 119 -1.29 -10.89 4.77
CA ILE A 119 -0.34 -10.06 5.50
C ILE A 119 -0.97 -9.72 6.84
N PHE A 120 -0.60 -10.50 7.86
CA PHE A 120 -1.06 -10.26 9.22
C PHE A 120 -0.31 -9.09 9.84
N ARG A 121 -1.07 -8.21 10.48
CA ARG A 121 -0.59 -7.13 11.35
C ARG A 121 -1.09 -7.35 12.75
N SER A 122 -0.28 -6.93 13.71
CA SER A 122 -0.68 -6.90 15.10
C SER A 122 -1.85 -5.93 15.25
N LEU A 123 -2.85 -6.33 16.03
CA LEU A 123 -4.00 -5.47 16.27
C LEU A 123 -4.58 -5.70 17.67
N PRO A 124 -5.05 -4.62 18.33
CA PRO A 124 -5.84 -4.74 19.53
C PRO A 124 -7.26 -5.21 19.18
N VAL A 125 -7.82 -6.10 20.00
CA VAL A 125 -9.22 -6.52 19.93
C VAL A 125 -9.84 -6.28 21.29
N GLU A 126 -10.92 -5.51 21.34
CA GLU A 126 -11.62 -5.20 22.57
C GLU A 126 -13.12 -5.46 22.41
N PHE A 127 -13.68 -6.27 23.30
CA PHE A 127 -15.11 -6.53 23.42
C PHE A 127 -15.41 -7.12 24.80
N ASP A 128 -16.66 -7.02 25.25
CA ASP A 128 -17.12 -7.58 26.54
C ASP A 128 -16.24 -7.18 27.75
N SER A 129 -15.69 -5.96 27.73
CA SER A 129 -14.71 -5.45 28.72
C SER A 129 -13.38 -6.21 28.79
N LEU A 130 -13.10 -7.11 27.83
CA LEU A 130 -11.84 -7.80 27.68
C LEU A 130 -10.97 -7.09 26.65
N LYS A 131 -9.66 -7.01 26.94
CA LYS A 131 -8.65 -6.43 26.06
C LYS A 131 -7.69 -7.50 25.60
N PHE A 132 -7.57 -7.66 24.29
CA PHE A 132 -6.65 -8.57 23.66
C PHE A 132 -5.66 -7.79 22.80
N TYR A 133 -4.42 -8.23 22.77
CA TYR A 133 -3.43 -7.76 21.81
C TYR A 133 -2.82 -8.96 21.10
N LEU A 134 -3.08 -9.10 19.81
CA LEU A 134 -2.55 -10.19 19.00
C LEU A 134 -1.32 -9.69 18.25
N ASP A 135 -0.15 -10.24 18.58
CA ASP A 135 1.15 -9.83 18.08
C ASP A 135 1.57 -10.71 16.88
N ALA A 136 1.61 -10.09 15.70
CA ALA A 136 2.00 -10.72 14.43
C ALA A 136 3.51 -10.64 14.15
N SER A 137 4.31 -10.01 15.03
CA SER A 137 5.74 -9.75 14.78
C SER A 137 6.60 -11.00 14.62
N LYS A 138 6.12 -12.14 15.14
CA LYS A 138 6.80 -13.44 15.06
C LYS A 138 6.32 -14.31 13.89
N ILE A 139 5.30 -13.90 13.14
CA ILE A 139 4.81 -14.65 11.98
C ILE A 139 5.90 -14.73 10.92
N GLU A 140 6.26 -15.94 10.51
CA GLU A 140 7.18 -16.16 9.40
C GLU A 140 6.41 -16.40 8.10
N SER A 141 6.74 -15.68 7.03
CA SER A 141 6.11 -15.91 5.73
C SER A 141 6.34 -17.33 5.24
N LYS A 142 5.31 -17.97 4.66
CA LYS A 142 5.41 -19.32 4.11
C LYS A 142 6.53 -19.39 3.07
N LYS A 143 7.31 -20.48 3.12
CA LYS A 143 8.42 -20.73 2.19
C LYS A 143 7.95 -21.31 0.85
N ALA A 144 6.78 -21.94 0.83
CA ALA A 144 6.15 -22.55 -0.34
C ALA A 144 4.61 -22.41 -0.26
N ASN A 145 3.89 -22.91 -1.26
CA ASN A 145 2.42 -22.95 -1.32
C ASN A 145 1.83 -23.99 -0.32
N GLU A 146 2.12 -23.82 0.96
CA GLU A 146 1.63 -24.69 2.04
C GLU A 146 0.36 -24.08 2.66
N LYS A 147 -0.64 -24.92 2.96
CA LYS A 147 -1.74 -24.51 3.83
C LYS A 147 -1.28 -24.66 5.29
N ARG A 148 -0.95 -23.55 5.94
CA ARG A 148 -0.65 -23.49 7.39
C ARG A 148 -1.76 -22.71 8.10
N SER A 149 -2.31 -23.29 9.16
CA SER A 149 -3.22 -22.60 10.08
C SER A 149 -2.44 -21.69 11.03
N LEU A 150 -3.11 -20.71 11.63
CA LEU A 150 -2.50 -19.93 12.71
C LEU A 150 -2.54 -20.69 14.04
N VAL A 151 -1.57 -20.41 14.90
CA VAL A 151 -1.49 -20.84 16.29
C VAL A 151 -1.32 -19.61 17.15
N PHE A 152 -2.05 -19.57 18.25
CA PHE A 152 -2.04 -18.46 19.21
C PHE A 152 -1.42 -18.94 20.51
N GLU A 153 -0.34 -18.30 20.94
CA GLU A 153 0.34 -18.61 22.19
C GLU A 153 0.18 -17.47 23.19
N LEU A 154 -0.26 -17.78 24.41
CA LEU A 154 -0.37 -16.76 25.45
C LEU A 154 1.04 -16.28 25.84
N SER A 155 1.35 -15.03 25.51
CA SER A 155 2.66 -14.43 25.76
C SER A 155 2.75 -13.90 27.18
N ARG A 156 1.84 -12.98 27.54
CA ARG A 156 1.75 -12.37 28.87
C ARG A 156 0.41 -11.68 29.06
N ILE A 157 0.08 -11.38 30.31
CA ILE A 157 -1.04 -10.51 30.68
C ILE A 157 -0.43 -9.27 31.33
N ARG A 158 -0.77 -8.09 30.82
CA ARG A 158 -0.27 -6.80 31.34
C ARG A 158 -0.97 -6.44 32.65
N GLU A 159 -0.44 -5.42 33.33
CA GLU A 159 -1.02 -4.87 34.56
C GLU A 159 -2.41 -4.23 34.35
N ASP A 160 -2.71 -3.82 33.12
CA ASP A 160 -4.02 -3.26 32.71
C ASP A 160 -5.02 -4.34 32.23
N ASP A 161 -4.77 -5.60 32.59
CA ASP A 161 -5.52 -6.80 32.18
C ASP A 161 -5.53 -7.08 30.66
N THR A 162 -4.66 -6.43 29.87
CA THR A 162 -4.53 -6.76 28.44
C THR A 162 -3.87 -8.12 28.24
N ILE A 163 -4.58 -9.04 27.59
CA ILE A 163 -4.14 -10.40 27.28
C ILE A 163 -3.36 -10.37 25.95
N ILE A 164 -2.06 -10.63 26.00
CA ILE A 164 -1.19 -10.61 24.82
C ILE A 164 -1.00 -12.02 24.28
N PHE A 165 -1.31 -12.20 23.00
CA PHE A 165 -1.05 -13.42 22.24
C PHE A 165 0.07 -13.20 21.23
N ASP A 166 1.03 -14.13 21.19
CA ASP A 166 1.93 -14.28 20.05
C ASP A 166 1.21 -15.10 18.97
N VAL A 167 1.18 -14.58 17.74
CA VAL A 167 0.58 -15.28 16.59
C VAL A 167 1.68 -15.88 15.74
N LEU A 168 1.51 -17.16 15.40
CA LEU A 168 2.48 -17.96 14.65
C LEU A 168 1.76 -18.78 13.57
N TYR A 169 2.48 -19.22 12.55
CA TYR A 169 1.98 -20.30 11.71
C TYR A 169 2.24 -21.65 12.39
N SER A 170 1.27 -22.56 12.28
CA SER A 170 1.41 -23.94 12.73
C SER A 170 2.59 -24.60 12.04
N GLU A 171 3.50 -25.17 12.85
CA GLU A 171 4.55 -26.05 12.39
C GLU A 171 4.32 -27.45 12.96
N ARG A 172 4.56 -28.48 12.13
CA ARG A 172 4.47 -29.90 12.55
C ARG A 172 3.12 -30.29 13.21
N GLY A 173 2.04 -29.64 12.82
CA GLY A 173 0.69 -29.93 13.35
C GLY A 173 0.40 -29.32 14.73
N ALA A 174 1.21 -28.36 15.20
CA ALA A 174 0.94 -27.61 16.41
C ALA A 174 -0.44 -26.92 16.32
N LYS A 175 -1.20 -26.98 17.42
CA LYS A 175 -2.52 -26.36 17.55
C LYS A 175 -2.54 -25.48 18.80
N THR A 176 -3.36 -24.43 18.74
CA THR A 176 -3.65 -23.57 19.89
C THR A 176 -4.21 -24.42 21.04
N LYS A 177 -3.55 -24.39 22.19
CA LYS A 177 -3.98 -25.13 23.38
C LYS A 177 -4.96 -24.28 24.21
N GLN A 178 -6.18 -24.12 23.70
CA GLN A 178 -7.18 -23.23 24.29
C GLN A 178 -7.46 -23.54 25.77
N ASP A 179 -7.56 -24.82 26.15
CA ASP A 179 -7.77 -25.22 27.55
C ASP A 179 -6.66 -24.75 28.50
N GLU A 180 -5.40 -24.84 28.07
CA GLU A 180 -4.26 -24.39 28.87
C GLU A 180 -4.26 -22.87 29.00
N ILE A 181 -4.58 -22.16 27.91
CA ILE A 181 -4.70 -20.70 27.86
C ILE A 181 -5.81 -20.20 28.80
N LEU A 182 -7.01 -20.80 28.74
CA LEU A 182 -8.13 -20.44 29.60
C LEU A 182 -7.79 -20.65 31.08
N LYS A 183 -7.11 -21.76 31.43
CA LYS A 183 -6.64 -22.01 32.80
C LYS A 183 -5.64 -20.95 33.26
N ALA A 184 -4.70 -20.55 32.39
CA ALA A 184 -3.69 -19.55 32.72
C ALA A 184 -4.31 -18.16 32.95
N ILE A 185 -5.27 -17.75 32.12
CA ILE A 185 -5.97 -16.46 32.24
C ILE A 185 -6.85 -16.45 33.50
N LYS A 186 -7.61 -17.52 33.77
CA LYS A 186 -8.45 -17.62 34.98
C LYS A 186 -7.65 -17.58 36.28
N LYS A 187 -6.44 -18.15 36.30
CA LYS A 187 -5.51 -18.06 37.46
C LYS A 187 -5.12 -16.62 37.81
N LYS A 188 -5.20 -15.69 36.85
CA LYS A 188 -4.92 -14.26 37.03
C LYS A 188 -6.17 -13.47 37.46
N GLY A 189 -7.31 -14.13 37.66
CA GLY A 189 -8.55 -13.48 38.09
C GLY A 189 -9.41 -12.93 36.96
N ILE A 190 -9.01 -13.10 35.70
CA ILE A 190 -9.77 -12.64 34.54
C ILE A 190 -10.81 -13.71 34.16
N ALA A 191 -12.09 -13.33 34.18
CA ALA A 191 -13.18 -14.18 33.74
C ALA A 191 -13.26 -14.15 32.20
N ILE A 192 -13.01 -15.30 31.57
CA ILE A 192 -13.07 -15.46 30.12
C ILE A 192 -13.71 -16.81 29.75
N THR A 193 -14.56 -16.80 28.71
CA THR A 193 -15.15 -18.00 28.12
C THR A 193 -14.37 -18.46 26.89
N GLU A 194 -14.56 -19.72 26.51
CA GLU A 194 -13.99 -20.27 25.28
C GLU A 194 -14.49 -19.53 24.03
N GLU A 195 -15.78 -19.19 24.00
CA GLU A 195 -16.38 -18.43 22.90
C GLU A 195 -15.77 -17.03 22.73
N GLN A 196 -15.50 -16.33 23.84
CA GLN A 196 -14.81 -15.05 23.80
C GLN A 196 -13.38 -15.20 23.28
N LEU A 197 -12.64 -16.22 23.73
CA LEU A 197 -11.30 -16.48 23.25
C LEU A 197 -11.29 -16.78 21.74
N GLU A 198 -12.21 -17.62 21.27
CA GLU A 198 -12.35 -17.95 19.85
C GLU A 198 -12.76 -16.73 19.02
N ARG A 199 -13.66 -15.89 19.54
CA ARG A 199 -14.06 -14.63 18.89
C ARG A 199 -12.86 -13.72 18.66
N ALA A 200 -11.96 -13.58 19.64
CA ALA A 200 -10.75 -12.77 19.48
C ALA A 200 -9.84 -13.30 18.34
N PHE A 201 -9.65 -14.62 18.27
CA PHE A 201 -8.86 -15.24 17.20
C PHE A 201 -9.50 -15.08 15.82
N ARG A 202 -10.82 -15.30 15.71
CA ARG A 202 -11.56 -15.11 14.45
C ARG A 202 -11.51 -13.66 13.96
N VAL A 203 -11.53 -12.67 14.86
CA VAL A 203 -11.36 -11.27 14.49
C VAL A 203 -9.98 -11.04 13.86
N PHE A 204 -8.92 -11.62 14.43
CA PHE A 204 -7.58 -11.53 13.86
C PHE A 204 -7.45 -12.22 12.49
N GLU A 205 -8.09 -13.37 12.31
CA GLU A 205 -8.04 -14.14 11.05
C GLU A 205 -8.74 -13.46 9.86
N LYS A 206 -9.66 -12.53 10.13
CA LYS A 206 -10.41 -11.77 9.11
C LYS A 206 -9.58 -10.70 8.39
N GLN A 207 -8.30 -10.55 8.69
CA GLN A 207 -7.42 -9.63 7.97
C GLN A 207 -7.36 -9.97 6.47
N SER A 208 -7.34 -8.92 5.64
CA SER A 208 -7.49 -9.03 4.18
C SER A 208 -6.27 -9.66 3.50
N GLU A 209 -6.54 -10.49 2.50
CA GLU A 209 -5.56 -10.85 1.47
C GLU A 209 -5.36 -9.65 0.54
N VAL A 210 -4.10 -9.38 0.17
CA VAL A 210 -3.78 -8.31 -0.78
C VAL A 210 -3.15 -8.94 -2.00
N ASP A 211 -3.78 -8.74 -3.15
CA ASP A 211 -3.19 -9.11 -4.43
C ASP A 211 -2.33 -7.95 -4.95
N PHE A 212 -1.12 -8.28 -5.41
CA PHE A 212 -0.21 -7.30 -5.96
C PHE A 212 -0.15 -7.46 -7.48
N PHE A 213 -0.20 -6.34 -8.18
CA PHE A 213 0.09 -6.27 -9.60
C PHE A 213 1.34 -5.44 -9.78
N ILE A 214 2.34 -5.93 -10.49
CA ILE A 214 3.57 -5.18 -10.74
C ILE A 214 3.61 -4.80 -12.22
N ASN A 215 3.74 -3.51 -12.51
CA ASN A 215 3.91 -3.07 -13.90
C ASN A 215 5.26 -3.54 -14.45
N LYS A 216 5.20 -4.22 -15.60
CA LYS A 216 6.37 -4.74 -16.33
C LYS A 216 7.35 -3.64 -16.71
N ASN A 217 6.85 -2.45 -17.01
CA ASN A 217 7.65 -1.27 -17.34
C ASN A 217 6.91 0.02 -16.96
N ALA A 218 6.95 0.34 -15.65
CA ALA A 218 6.30 1.53 -15.12
C ALA A 218 6.80 2.84 -15.76
N LYS A 219 8.08 2.91 -16.13
CA LYS A 219 8.68 4.08 -16.77
C LYS A 219 8.06 4.34 -18.14
N ALA A 220 8.10 3.36 -19.05
CA ALA A 220 7.53 3.53 -20.38
C ALA A 220 6.02 3.83 -20.33
N PHE A 221 5.31 3.17 -19.41
CA PHE A 221 3.90 3.43 -19.16
C PHE A 221 3.66 4.89 -18.75
N LEU A 222 4.34 5.39 -17.71
CA LEU A 222 4.17 6.78 -17.26
C LEU A 222 4.58 7.80 -18.33
N GLN A 223 5.62 7.52 -19.11
CA GLN A 223 6.03 8.39 -20.22
C GLN A 223 4.96 8.50 -21.30
N GLU A 224 4.33 7.38 -21.68
CA GLU A 224 3.21 7.37 -22.63
C GLU A 224 2.00 8.12 -22.08
N GLN A 225 1.66 7.87 -20.81
CA GLN A 225 0.55 8.53 -20.14
C GLN A 225 0.77 10.04 -20.01
N PHE A 226 1.99 10.46 -19.66
CA PHE A 226 2.35 11.86 -19.59
C PHE A 226 2.29 12.53 -20.96
N LYS A 227 2.73 11.84 -22.02
CA LYS A 227 2.63 12.34 -23.39
C LYS A 227 1.16 12.62 -23.75
N LEU A 228 0.25 11.70 -23.47
CA LEU A 228 -1.19 11.89 -23.69
C LEU A 228 -1.76 13.04 -22.87
N TRP A 229 -1.42 13.09 -21.57
CA TRP A 229 -1.81 14.18 -20.68
C TRP A 229 -1.31 15.54 -21.21
N SER A 230 -0.08 15.60 -21.71
CA SER A 230 0.52 16.82 -22.23
C SER A 230 -0.17 17.32 -23.51
N TYR A 231 -0.64 16.42 -24.38
CA TYR A 231 -1.42 16.79 -25.56
C TYR A 231 -2.76 17.40 -25.19
N GLN A 232 -3.47 16.81 -24.22
CA GLN A 232 -4.73 17.37 -23.73
C GLN A 232 -4.50 18.74 -23.10
N TYR A 233 -3.46 18.83 -22.27
CA TYR A 233 -3.08 20.08 -21.64
C TYR A 233 -2.69 21.17 -22.65
N PHE A 234 -2.05 20.78 -23.74
CA PHE A 234 -1.69 21.69 -24.83
C PHE A 234 -2.93 22.32 -25.48
N TRP A 235 -4.00 21.53 -25.65
CA TRP A 235 -5.22 21.96 -26.35
C TRP A 235 -6.22 22.71 -25.46
N GLU A 236 -6.35 22.32 -24.20
CA GLU A 236 -7.40 22.84 -23.30
C GLU A 236 -6.85 23.60 -22.09
N GLY A 237 -5.55 23.47 -21.79
CA GLY A 237 -4.98 23.86 -20.49
C GLY A 237 -4.46 25.30 -20.40
N ALA A 238 -3.78 25.81 -21.44
CA ALA A 238 -3.19 27.15 -21.42
C ALA A 238 -3.81 28.04 -22.50
N LYS A 239 -4.15 29.28 -22.13
CA LYS A 239 -4.67 30.28 -23.07
C LYS A 239 -3.57 30.90 -23.94
N GLU A 240 -2.36 31.01 -23.42
CA GLU A 240 -1.21 31.61 -24.09
C GLU A 240 0.05 30.75 -23.88
N TRP A 241 0.91 30.71 -24.92
CA TRP A 241 2.11 29.88 -24.98
C TRP A 241 3.37 30.76 -25.07
N GLY A 242 3.81 31.26 -23.92
CA GLY A 242 5.08 31.95 -23.77
C GLY A 242 6.25 31.00 -23.48
N ALA A 243 7.49 31.49 -23.63
CA ALA A 243 8.71 30.73 -23.32
C ALA A 243 8.70 30.17 -21.88
N ASP A 244 8.30 30.99 -20.90
CA ASP A 244 8.21 30.54 -19.50
C ASP A 244 7.22 29.39 -19.30
N ARG A 245 6.13 29.36 -20.08
CA ARG A 245 5.15 28.27 -19.98
C ARG A 245 5.69 26.96 -20.54
N VAL A 246 6.49 27.04 -21.59
CA VAL A 246 7.19 25.87 -22.15
C VAL A 246 8.21 25.34 -21.13
N ASP A 247 9.00 26.21 -20.50
CA ASP A 247 9.98 25.83 -19.48
C ASP A 247 9.31 25.17 -18.27
N GLN A 248 8.19 25.70 -17.78
CA GLN A 248 7.40 25.10 -16.70
C GLN A 248 6.89 23.69 -17.04
N LEU A 249 6.51 23.44 -18.28
CA LEU A 249 6.09 22.11 -18.72
C LEU A 249 7.26 21.15 -18.87
N GLN A 250 8.45 21.64 -19.25
CA GLN A 250 9.65 20.81 -19.24
C GLN A 250 10.00 20.38 -17.81
N ILE A 251 9.94 21.31 -16.85
CA ILE A 251 10.12 21.00 -15.42
C ILE A 251 9.15 19.90 -14.99
N LEU A 252 7.86 20.05 -15.30
CA LEU A 252 6.84 19.06 -14.96
C LEU A 252 7.14 17.69 -15.57
N LYS A 253 7.56 17.64 -16.84
CA LYS A 253 7.92 16.42 -17.56
C LYS A 253 9.14 15.74 -16.95
N ASP A 254 10.18 16.50 -16.64
CA ASP A 254 11.44 15.97 -16.11
C ASP A 254 11.25 15.39 -14.70
N ILE A 255 10.40 15.99 -13.86
CA ILE A 255 10.04 15.45 -12.54
C ILE A 255 9.14 14.22 -12.66
N ALA A 256 8.25 14.17 -13.65
CA ALA A 256 7.31 13.06 -13.82
C ALA A 256 7.94 11.76 -14.37
N PHE A 257 9.15 11.83 -14.94
CA PHE A 257 9.83 10.74 -15.65
C PHE A 257 10.84 9.98 -14.79
#